data_AF-A0A9P7B284-F1
#
_entry.id   AF-A0A9P7B284-F1
#
_cell.length_a   1.000
_cell.length_b   1.000
_cell.length_c   1.000
_cell.angle_alpha   90.00
_cell.angle_beta   90.00
_cell.angle_gamma   90.00
#
_symmetry.space_group_name_H-M   'P 1'
#
loop_
_entity.id
_entity.type
_entity.pdbx_description
1 polymer ?
#
loop_
_entity_poly.entity_id
_entity_poly.type
_entity_poly.pdbx_seq_one_letter_code
_entity_poly.pdbx_strand_id
1 'polypeptide(L)'
;MEYKIEDGSSKEIEINKEKVHLEIKDNDSGTDSVEVTEINTDFVTILLEKLGYHDNNITDMPDELTFILSCTDRLTLKEAVEVLKEAVSDHAEDENIPYHQFEDWKRLSTINDLVTNELDVFLCKAYAAMMKFSSPYLEVRAVIDTTDDPSIPVETFRAYFLAIVWSIVGSGFNEFFSHRLITISVSTSVIQIVLNFCGTFWADYLPCWGFNIRGRRIALNVDTPWTKKEQMFSTLLFAISMGTFYTHYNILTLKMKYDVHLGFGYQFLLSLSVQFLGFGFAGILRRFVVYPVKAMWPTILPTLALNRTLCDRKNKRAKIQYKVFGYSFLFIFFYNWFPTYIINILNTFNWMTWIATTNVHLANITGGVTGLGFNPIASFDWNVLGNMSPLIVPFWSLVNQYVAAVFAALIVVAVYYTNYAHTQYFPMFTQGIYTNTGEPYSVHKILNERNELDIAKYQAYSPPFYTAGNLVSYGCFIVCYPLMIVYSMLVHTKLLSSSFKSFGKSVMALRKKESWLI
;
A
#
# COMPACT_ATOMS: atom_id res chain seq x y z
N MET A 1 1.82 -11.79 -42.29
CA MET A 1 1.54 -10.45 -41.70
C MET A 1 2.85 -9.94 -41.13
N GLU A 2 3.30 -8.73 -41.49
CA GLU A 2 4.46 -8.10 -40.85
C GLU A 2 4.03 -7.52 -39.50
N TYR A 3 4.63 -8.01 -38.42
CA TYR A 3 4.41 -7.51 -37.06
C TYR A 3 5.71 -6.87 -36.56
N LYS A 4 5.65 -5.63 -36.05
CA LYS A 4 6.79 -4.91 -35.48
C LYS A 4 6.90 -5.18 -33.98
N ILE A 5 8.05 -5.67 -33.55
CA ILE A 5 8.42 -5.89 -32.14
C ILE A 5 9.17 -4.66 -31.61
N GLU A 6 9.23 -4.49 -30.28
CA GLU A 6 9.82 -3.37 -29.52
C GLU A 6 11.20 -2.88 -30.02
N ASP A 7 12.02 -3.72 -30.65
CA ASP A 7 13.32 -3.36 -31.23
C ASP A 7 13.28 -2.83 -32.68
N GLY A 8 12.09 -2.59 -33.23
CA GLY A 8 11.92 -2.12 -34.62
C GLY A 8 12.13 -3.20 -35.68
N SER A 9 12.34 -4.46 -35.29
CA SER A 9 12.36 -5.60 -36.22
C SER A 9 10.94 -6.00 -36.64
N SER A 10 10.67 -6.11 -37.93
CA SER A 10 9.49 -6.79 -38.45
C SER A 10 9.73 -8.30 -38.55
N LYS A 11 8.80 -9.11 -38.04
CA LYS A 11 8.73 -10.55 -38.32
C LYS A 11 7.49 -10.81 -39.19
N GLU A 12 7.69 -11.50 -40.31
CA GLU A 12 6.60 -12.13 -41.04
C GLU A 12 6.19 -13.41 -40.30
N ILE A 13 4.96 -13.44 -39.79
CA ILE A 13 4.38 -14.63 -39.18
C ILE A 13 3.57 -15.37 -40.26
N GLU A 14 4.00 -16.59 -40.60
CA GLU A 14 3.16 -17.59 -41.27
C GLU A 14 2.15 -18.12 -40.25
N ILE A 15 0.85 -17.85 -40.48
CA ILE A 15 -0.22 -18.23 -39.55
C ILE A 15 -0.39 -19.75 -39.60
N ASN A 16 -0.06 -20.44 -38.50
CA ASN A 16 -0.26 -21.89 -38.39
C ASN A 16 -1.62 -22.16 -37.73
N LYS A 17 -2.46 -22.99 -38.35
CA LYS A 17 -3.87 -23.21 -37.94
C LYS A 17 -4.01 -24.21 -36.77
N GLU A 18 -3.17 -24.10 -35.75
CA GLU A 18 -3.39 -24.86 -34.51
C GLU A 18 -4.36 -24.08 -33.60
N LYS A 19 -5.34 -24.78 -33.03
CA LYS A 19 -6.36 -24.23 -32.14
C LYS A 19 -6.13 -24.75 -30.73
N VAL A 20 -6.21 -23.88 -29.74
CA VAL A 20 -6.16 -24.27 -28.31
C VAL A 20 -7.58 -24.53 -27.82
N HIS A 21 -7.80 -25.69 -27.21
CA HIS A 21 -9.02 -25.97 -26.45
C HIS A 21 -8.85 -25.46 -25.02
N LEU A 22 -9.60 -24.41 -24.66
CA LEU A 22 -9.65 -23.93 -23.28
C LEU A 22 -10.82 -24.62 -22.58
N GLU A 23 -10.51 -25.43 -21.56
CA GLU A 23 -11.50 -26.06 -20.69
C GLU A 23 -11.61 -25.27 -19.39
N ILE A 24 -12.78 -24.72 -19.10
CA ILE A 24 -13.09 -24.18 -17.78
C ILE A 24 -13.70 -25.31 -16.96
N LYS A 25 -13.08 -25.64 -15.83
CA LYS A 25 -13.75 -26.43 -14.79
C LYS A 25 -14.59 -25.49 -13.93
N ASP A 26 -15.87 -25.39 -14.23
CA ASP A 26 -16.84 -24.88 -13.26
C ASP A 26 -16.91 -25.87 -12.10
N ASN A 27 -16.45 -25.45 -10.91
CA ASN A 27 -16.59 -26.26 -9.70
C ASN A 27 -18.03 -26.22 -9.14
N ASP A 28 -18.99 -25.57 -9.82
CA ASP A 28 -20.18 -25.03 -9.14
C ASP A 28 -21.55 -25.39 -9.76
N SER A 29 -21.62 -26.41 -10.61
CA SER A 29 -22.92 -27.03 -10.88
C SER A 29 -22.75 -28.50 -11.24
N GLY A 30 -23.67 -29.37 -10.79
CA GLY A 30 -23.75 -30.77 -11.21
C GLY A 30 -24.13 -30.94 -12.69
N THR A 31 -23.75 -29.99 -13.53
CA THR A 31 -23.92 -29.92 -14.97
C THR A 31 -22.59 -29.46 -15.55
N ASP A 32 -21.87 -30.38 -16.18
CA ASP A 32 -20.64 -30.13 -16.94
C ASP A 32 -20.95 -29.21 -18.15
N SER A 33 -21.03 -27.90 -17.96
CA SER A 33 -21.03 -26.93 -19.07
C SER A 33 -19.62 -26.42 -19.32
N VAL A 34 -18.88 -27.16 -20.14
CA VAL A 34 -17.57 -26.72 -20.66
C VAL A 34 -17.82 -25.75 -21.81
N GLU A 35 -17.61 -24.44 -21.61
CA GLU A 35 -17.56 -23.47 -22.70
C GLU A 35 -16.22 -23.63 -23.45
N VAL A 36 -16.20 -24.43 -24.51
CA VAL A 36 -14.99 -24.63 -25.34
C VAL A 36 -14.88 -23.50 -26.35
N THR A 37 -13.89 -22.63 -26.17
CA THR A 37 -13.55 -21.57 -27.13
C THR A 37 -12.39 -22.04 -28.01
N GLU A 38 -12.59 -22.07 -29.34
CA GLU A 38 -11.51 -22.37 -30.29
C GLU A 38 -10.77 -21.08 -30.69
N ILE A 39 -9.59 -20.86 -30.11
CA ILE A 39 -8.79 -19.65 -30.36
C ILE A 39 -7.49 -20.03 -31.07
N ASN A 40 -7.08 -19.22 -32.05
CA ASN A 40 -5.82 -19.40 -32.76
C ASN A 40 -4.63 -19.21 -31.81
N THR A 41 -3.74 -20.20 -31.74
CA THR A 41 -2.56 -20.23 -30.89
C THR A 41 -1.62 -19.03 -31.11
N ASP A 42 -1.48 -18.57 -32.35
CA ASP A 42 -0.62 -17.42 -32.69
C ASP A 42 -1.16 -16.13 -32.06
N PHE A 43 -2.48 -15.95 -32.03
CA PHE A 43 -3.11 -14.76 -31.46
C PHE A 43 -2.96 -14.70 -29.95
N VAL A 44 -3.05 -15.86 -29.29
CA VAL A 44 -2.83 -16.01 -27.84
C VAL A 44 -1.37 -15.71 -27.49
N THR A 45 -0.42 -16.16 -28.31
CA THR A 45 1.01 -15.91 -28.09
C THR A 45 1.33 -14.41 -28.22
N ILE A 46 0.77 -13.74 -29.22
CA ILE A 46 0.91 -12.27 -29.38
C ILE A 46 0.30 -11.52 -28.18
N LEU A 47 -0.85 -11.98 -27.67
CA LEU A 47 -1.46 -11.38 -26.48
C LEU A 47 -0.58 -11.58 -25.24
N LEU A 48 -0.02 -12.78 -25.04
CA LEU A 48 0.89 -13.09 -23.94
C LEU A 48 2.14 -12.19 -23.96
N GLU A 49 2.76 -12.04 -25.12
CA GLU A 49 3.93 -11.17 -25.31
C GLU A 49 3.57 -9.70 -25.02
N LYS A 50 2.44 -9.22 -25.55
CA LYS A 50 1.95 -7.84 -25.30
C LYS A 50 1.64 -7.57 -23.82
N LEU A 51 1.23 -8.60 -23.07
CA LEU A 51 0.95 -8.53 -21.65
C LEU A 51 2.18 -8.75 -20.76
N GLY A 52 3.37 -8.95 -21.35
CA GLY A 52 4.63 -9.10 -20.62
C GLY A 52 4.90 -10.51 -20.09
N TYR A 53 4.21 -11.53 -20.59
CA TYR A 53 4.52 -12.93 -20.26
C TYR A 53 5.62 -13.45 -21.21
N HIS A 54 6.80 -13.71 -20.67
CA HIS A 54 7.98 -14.11 -21.46
C HIS A 54 8.19 -15.64 -21.58
N ASP A 55 7.49 -16.45 -20.77
CA ASP A 55 7.52 -17.92 -20.87
C ASP A 55 6.41 -18.40 -21.83
N ASN A 56 6.80 -18.67 -23.08
CA ASN A 56 5.93 -18.98 -24.23
C ASN A 56 5.23 -20.35 -24.18
N ASN A 57 5.05 -20.97 -23.02
CA ASN A 57 4.36 -22.25 -22.91
C ASN A 57 2.85 -22.04 -22.78
N ILE A 58 2.14 -22.15 -23.91
CA ILE A 58 0.67 -22.15 -24.00
C ILE A 58 0.02 -23.19 -23.07
N THR A 59 0.76 -24.24 -22.70
CA THR A 59 0.32 -25.33 -21.81
C THR A 59 0.34 -24.99 -20.32
N ASP A 60 1.06 -23.93 -19.88
CA ASP A 60 1.09 -23.46 -18.49
C ASP A 60 0.65 -21.98 -18.43
N MET A 61 -0.46 -21.68 -19.10
CA MET A 61 -1.07 -20.35 -19.08
C MET A 61 -1.65 -20.06 -17.68
N PRO A 62 -1.49 -18.82 -17.15
CA PRO A 62 -2.16 -18.44 -15.91
C PRO A 62 -3.69 -18.57 -16.03
N ASP A 63 -4.33 -19.15 -15.01
CA ASP A 63 -5.80 -19.35 -14.94
C ASP A 63 -6.59 -18.06 -15.24
N GLU A 64 -6.02 -16.91 -14.86
CA GLU A 64 -6.59 -15.58 -15.09
C GLU A 64 -6.71 -15.25 -16.59
N LEU A 65 -5.72 -15.62 -17.40
CA LEU A 65 -5.74 -15.36 -18.84
C LEU A 65 -6.68 -16.33 -19.55
N THR A 66 -6.75 -17.59 -19.10
CA THR A 66 -7.75 -18.54 -19.56
C THR A 66 -9.17 -18.01 -19.34
N PHE A 67 -9.45 -17.43 -18.18
CA PHE A 67 -10.73 -16.80 -17.87
C PHE A 67 -11.03 -15.56 -18.75
N ILE A 68 -10.03 -14.72 -18.99
CA ILE A 68 -10.19 -13.56 -19.89
C ILE A 68 -10.53 -14.03 -21.30
N LEU A 69 -9.83 -15.05 -21.79
CA LEU A 69 -10.04 -15.63 -23.12
C LEU A 69 -11.42 -16.27 -23.25
N SER A 70 -11.92 -16.97 -22.23
CA SER A 70 -13.29 -17.49 -22.28
C SER A 70 -14.35 -16.38 -22.30
N CYS A 71 -14.05 -15.22 -21.71
CA CYS A 71 -14.96 -14.09 -21.70
C CYS A 71 -14.99 -13.30 -23.02
N THR A 72 -14.06 -13.53 -23.97
CA THR A 72 -14.05 -12.80 -25.24
C THR A 72 -15.27 -13.09 -26.09
N ASP A 73 -15.82 -14.30 -25.98
CA ASP A 73 -17.00 -14.72 -26.74
C ASP A 73 -18.29 -14.13 -26.18
N ARG A 74 -18.29 -13.74 -24.90
CA ARG A 74 -19.39 -13.05 -24.25
C ARG A 74 -19.53 -11.59 -24.69
N LEU A 75 -18.55 -11.05 -25.43
CA LEU A 75 -18.54 -9.67 -25.91
C LEU A 75 -18.79 -9.58 -27.41
N THR A 76 -19.76 -8.76 -27.78
CA THR A 76 -19.90 -8.33 -29.17
C THR A 76 -18.81 -7.31 -29.52
N LEU A 77 -18.45 -7.22 -30.80
CA LEU A 77 -17.42 -6.28 -31.26
C LEU A 77 -17.78 -4.82 -30.94
N LYS A 78 -19.07 -4.47 -31.04
CA LYS A 78 -19.56 -3.12 -30.72
C LYS A 78 -19.36 -2.79 -29.24
N GLU A 79 -19.75 -3.71 -28.36
CA GLU A 79 -19.55 -3.58 -26.92
C GLU A 79 -18.05 -3.50 -26.57
N ALA A 80 -17.21 -4.32 -27.22
CA ALA A 80 -15.77 -4.28 -26.99
C ALA A 80 -15.16 -2.91 -27.34
N VAL A 81 -15.57 -2.31 -28.46
CA VAL A 81 -15.12 -0.97 -28.86
C VAL A 81 -15.62 0.11 -27.90
N GLU A 82 -16.85 0.02 -27.41
CA GLU A 82 -17.39 0.97 -26.42
C GLU A 82 -16.62 0.89 -25.10
N VAL A 83 -16.35 -0.31 -24.61
CA VAL A 83 -15.54 -0.54 -23.39
C VAL A 83 -14.13 0.03 -23.58
N LEU A 84 -13.50 -0.16 -24.75
CA LEU A 84 -12.18 0.42 -25.01
C LEU A 84 -12.21 1.95 -25.13
N LYS A 85 -13.26 2.55 -25.69
CA LYS A 85 -13.41 4.01 -25.72
C LYS A 85 -13.51 4.60 -24.31
N GLU A 86 -14.26 3.94 -23.44
CA GLU A 86 -14.35 4.31 -22.02
C GLU A 86 -12.98 4.13 -21.34
N ALA A 87 -12.34 2.98 -21.53
CA ALA A 87 -11.01 2.70 -20.97
C ALA A 87 -9.94 3.70 -21.44
N VAL A 88 -9.95 4.15 -22.70
CA VAL A 88 -9.02 5.18 -23.20
C VAL A 88 -9.29 6.53 -22.54
N SER A 89 -10.56 6.91 -22.35
CA SER A 89 -10.92 8.14 -21.64
C SER A 89 -10.51 8.09 -20.17
N ASP A 90 -10.72 6.94 -19.53
CA ASP A 90 -10.42 6.76 -18.12
C ASP A 90 -8.91 6.60 -17.90
N HIS A 91 -8.18 5.88 -18.71
CA HIS A 91 -6.76 5.63 -18.47
C HIS A 91 -5.81 6.58 -19.22
N ALA A 92 -6.32 7.67 -19.80
CA ALA A 92 -5.51 8.63 -20.57
C ALA A 92 -4.30 9.24 -19.83
N GLU A 93 -4.40 9.38 -18.52
CA GLU A 93 -3.37 9.99 -17.65
C GLU A 93 -2.82 8.96 -16.64
N ASP A 94 -2.97 7.67 -16.91
CA ASP A 94 -2.56 6.60 -15.99
C ASP A 94 -1.13 6.15 -16.28
N GLU A 95 -0.21 6.49 -15.38
CA GLU A 95 1.21 6.14 -15.49
C GLU A 95 1.50 4.65 -15.26
N ASN A 96 0.54 3.89 -14.72
CA ASN A 96 0.73 2.47 -14.40
C ASN A 96 0.46 1.56 -15.61
N ILE A 97 -0.06 2.09 -16.71
CA ILE A 97 -0.32 1.32 -17.93
C ILE A 97 0.84 1.49 -18.91
N PRO A 98 1.44 0.40 -19.42
CA PRO A 98 2.48 0.48 -20.43
C PRO A 98 2.03 1.25 -21.68
N TYR A 99 2.91 2.11 -22.19
CA TYR A 99 2.60 3.01 -23.31
C TYR A 99 2.13 2.26 -24.57
N HIS A 100 2.75 1.12 -24.90
CA HIS A 100 2.37 0.31 -26.05
C HIS A 100 0.95 -0.26 -25.93
N GLN A 101 0.56 -0.64 -24.71
CA GLN A 101 -0.77 -1.19 -24.43
C GLN A 101 -1.84 -0.09 -24.57
N PHE A 102 -1.57 1.11 -24.06
CA PHE A 102 -2.47 2.25 -24.19
C PHE A 102 -2.64 2.71 -25.65
N GLU A 103 -1.56 2.76 -26.43
CA GLU A 103 -1.63 3.07 -27.87
C GLU A 103 -2.42 2.02 -28.65
N ASP A 104 -2.29 0.73 -28.32
CA ASP A 104 -3.13 -0.33 -28.89
C ASP A 104 -4.62 -0.09 -28.57
N TRP A 105 -4.98 0.30 -27.34
CA TRP A 105 -6.37 0.59 -26.99
C TRP A 105 -6.91 1.78 -27.79
N LYS A 106 -6.11 2.84 -27.92
CA LYS A 106 -6.48 4.03 -28.71
C LYS A 106 -6.68 3.68 -30.18
N ARG A 107 -5.79 2.87 -30.75
CA ARG A 107 -5.90 2.34 -32.12
C ARG A 107 -7.19 1.53 -32.27
N LEU A 108 -7.44 0.57 -31.39
CA LEU A 108 -8.59 -0.34 -31.50
C LEU A 108 -9.93 0.37 -31.22
N SER A 109 -9.93 1.43 -30.40
CA SER A 109 -11.14 2.21 -30.07
C SER A 109 -11.63 3.14 -31.19
N THR A 110 -10.75 3.51 -32.15
CA THR A 110 -11.04 4.51 -33.19
C THR A 110 -11.40 3.90 -34.55
N ILE A 111 -11.24 2.58 -34.71
CA ILE A 111 -11.49 1.89 -35.97
C ILE A 111 -13.01 1.66 -36.14
N ASN A 112 -13.60 2.30 -37.13
CA ASN A 112 -15.01 2.10 -37.49
C ASN A 112 -15.25 0.83 -38.34
N ASP A 113 -14.23 0.35 -39.05
CA ASP A 113 -14.27 -0.85 -39.91
C ASP A 113 -13.33 -1.95 -39.39
N LEU A 114 -13.72 -2.63 -38.29
CA LEU A 114 -12.97 -3.76 -37.72
C LEU A 114 -13.18 -5.09 -38.48
N VAL A 115 -13.69 -5.06 -39.72
CA VAL A 115 -14.07 -6.28 -40.47
C VAL A 115 -12.88 -6.89 -41.24
N THR A 116 -11.75 -6.19 -41.36
CA THR A 116 -10.66 -6.60 -42.27
C THR A 116 -9.53 -7.43 -41.63
N ASN A 117 -9.37 -7.44 -40.31
CA ASN A 117 -8.26 -8.15 -39.65
C ASN A 117 -8.73 -8.95 -38.41
N GLU A 118 -8.68 -10.29 -38.50
CA GLU A 118 -9.08 -11.21 -37.42
C GLU A 118 -8.28 -11.00 -36.12
N LEU A 119 -7.00 -10.61 -36.23
CA LEU A 119 -6.16 -10.35 -35.06
C LEU A 119 -6.61 -9.10 -34.30
N ASP A 120 -6.97 -8.02 -35.00
CA ASP A 120 -7.45 -6.79 -34.35
C ASP A 120 -8.82 -6.99 -33.69
N VAL A 121 -9.69 -7.80 -34.29
CA VAL A 121 -10.97 -8.22 -33.67
C VAL A 121 -10.72 -9.00 -32.39
N PHE A 122 -9.80 -9.96 -32.42
CA PHE A 122 -9.41 -10.74 -31.26
C PHE A 122 -8.81 -9.87 -30.15
N LEU A 123 -7.83 -9.03 -30.46
CA LEU A 123 -7.19 -8.13 -29.51
C LEU A 123 -8.19 -7.13 -28.92
N CYS A 124 -9.10 -6.58 -29.73
CA CYS A 124 -10.15 -5.68 -29.27
C CYS A 124 -11.04 -6.36 -28.22
N LYS A 125 -11.52 -7.58 -28.52
CA LYS A 125 -12.32 -8.36 -27.58
C LYS A 125 -11.54 -8.79 -26.33
N ALA A 126 -10.29 -9.20 -26.48
CA ALA A 126 -9.44 -9.59 -25.36
C ALA A 126 -9.16 -8.42 -24.41
N TYR A 127 -8.79 -7.24 -24.94
CA TYR A 127 -8.60 -6.05 -24.12
C TYR A 127 -9.90 -5.59 -23.46
N ALA A 128 -11.02 -5.60 -24.18
CA ALA A 128 -12.32 -5.26 -23.59
C ALA A 128 -12.76 -6.26 -22.51
N ALA A 129 -12.52 -7.56 -22.70
CA ALA A 129 -12.78 -8.59 -21.70
C ALA A 129 -11.94 -8.35 -20.44
N MET A 130 -10.67 -7.97 -20.60
CA MET A 130 -9.80 -7.59 -19.48
C MET A 130 -10.34 -6.38 -18.71
N MET A 131 -10.80 -5.33 -19.40
CA MET A 131 -11.36 -4.14 -18.73
C MET A 131 -12.67 -4.42 -18.00
N LYS A 132 -13.52 -5.28 -18.58
CA LYS A 132 -14.88 -5.49 -18.07
C LYS A 132 -14.96 -6.56 -16.99
N PHE A 133 -14.20 -7.64 -17.13
CA PHE A 133 -14.29 -8.82 -16.26
C PHE A 133 -13.06 -9.02 -15.37
N SER A 134 -12.01 -8.23 -15.57
CA SER A 134 -10.77 -8.31 -14.79
C SER A 134 -10.20 -6.91 -14.54
N SER A 135 -8.93 -6.84 -14.12
CA SER A 135 -8.18 -5.60 -13.93
C SER A 135 -7.31 -5.30 -15.15
N PRO A 136 -7.13 -4.02 -15.57
CA PRO A 136 -6.14 -3.63 -16.56
C PRO A 136 -4.69 -3.88 -16.11
N TYR A 137 -4.45 -3.76 -14.79
CA TYR A 137 -3.11 -3.85 -14.18
C TYR A 137 -2.68 -5.31 -13.99
N LEU A 138 -1.47 -5.63 -14.45
CA LEU A 138 -0.89 -6.96 -14.36
C LEU A 138 -0.66 -7.38 -12.90
N GLU A 139 -0.21 -6.45 -12.08
CA GLU A 139 0.13 -6.65 -10.67
C GLU A 139 -1.10 -7.02 -9.85
N VAL A 140 -2.26 -6.44 -10.19
CA VAL A 140 -3.54 -6.73 -9.55
C VAL A 140 -4.04 -8.11 -9.96
N ARG A 141 -3.94 -8.44 -11.26
CA ARG A 141 -4.35 -9.77 -11.77
C ARG A 141 -3.56 -10.88 -11.08
N ALA A 142 -2.23 -10.74 -11.01
CA ALA A 142 -1.36 -11.75 -10.41
C ALA A 142 -1.68 -12.10 -8.94
N VAL A 143 -2.37 -11.22 -8.20
CA VAL A 143 -2.62 -11.41 -6.76
C VAL A 143 -4.09 -11.68 -6.40
N ILE A 144 -5.03 -11.53 -7.34
CA ILE A 144 -6.47 -11.69 -7.10
C ILE A 144 -7.05 -12.74 -8.04
N ASP A 145 -7.90 -13.61 -7.49
CA ASP A 145 -8.67 -14.58 -8.28
C ASP A 145 -9.79 -13.84 -9.04
N THR A 146 -9.99 -14.15 -10.33
CA THR A 146 -10.99 -13.48 -11.20
C THR A 146 -12.44 -13.90 -10.91
N THR A 147 -12.63 -14.95 -10.12
CA THR A 147 -13.93 -15.52 -9.77
C THR A 147 -14.14 -15.48 -8.26
N ASP A 148 -15.39 -15.25 -7.83
CA ASP A 148 -15.79 -15.25 -6.42
C ASP A 148 -16.88 -16.29 -6.16
N ASP A 149 -16.73 -17.06 -5.09
CA ASP A 149 -17.75 -17.99 -4.60
C ASP A 149 -18.52 -17.34 -3.44
N PRO A 150 -19.78 -16.90 -3.66
CA PRO A 150 -20.58 -16.21 -2.65
C PRO A 150 -21.04 -17.12 -1.49
N SER A 151 -20.87 -18.44 -1.59
CA SER A 151 -21.29 -19.39 -0.55
C SER A 151 -20.29 -19.48 0.62
N ILE A 152 -19.03 -19.09 0.39
CA ILE A 152 -17.97 -19.16 1.40
C ILE A 152 -18.26 -18.19 2.55
N PRO A 153 -18.31 -18.66 3.82
CA PRO A 153 -18.57 -17.80 4.96
C PRO A 153 -17.42 -16.81 5.18
N VAL A 154 -17.76 -15.58 5.56
CA VAL A 154 -16.79 -14.49 5.81
C VAL A 154 -16.82 -14.08 7.29
N GLU A 155 -18.01 -13.71 7.77
CA GLU A 155 -18.25 -13.24 9.13
C GLU A 155 -18.55 -14.41 10.08
N THR A 156 -17.50 -15.10 10.53
CA THR A 156 -17.63 -16.17 11.53
C THR A 156 -17.17 -15.71 12.91
N PHE A 157 -17.68 -16.35 13.97
CA PHE A 157 -17.26 -16.03 15.35
C PHE A 157 -15.74 -16.20 15.52
N ARG A 158 -15.17 -17.28 14.98
CA ARG A 158 -13.72 -17.55 15.02
C ARG A 158 -12.91 -16.43 14.34
N ALA A 159 -13.38 -15.90 13.21
CA ALA A 159 -12.72 -14.80 12.52
C ALA A 159 -12.72 -13.50 13.36
N TYR A 160 -13.87 -13.12 13.94
CA TYR A 160 -13.95 -11.97 14.84
C TYR A 160 -13.09 -12.12 16.09
N PHE A 161 -13.14 -13.29 16.73
CA PHE A 161 -12.39 -13.55 17.96
C PHE A 161 -10.88 -13.43 17.71
N LEU A 162 -10.38 -14.10 16.67
CA LEU A 162 -8.96 -14.04 16.31
C LEU A 162 -8.54 -12.61 15.91
N ALA A 163 -9.37 -11.91 15.14
CA ALA A 163 -9.12 -10.52 14.77
C ALA A 163 -8.99 -9.63 16.01
N ILE A 164 -9.92 -9.67 16.96
CA ILE A 164 -9.90 -8.85 18.18
C ILE A 164 -8.67 -9.13 19.03
N VAL A 165 -8.34 -10.40 19.25
CA VAL A 165 -7.18 -10.80 20.05
C VAL A 165 -5.89 -10.28 19.42
N TRP A 166 -5.69 -10.51 18.13
CA TRP A 166 -4.49 -10.06 17.42
C TRP A 166 -4.43 -8.54 17.23
N SER A 167 -5.57 -7.86 17.13
CA SER A 167 -5.66 -6.40 17.17
C SER A 167 -5.16 -5.83 18.50
N ILE A 168 -5.58 -6.39 19.65
CA ILE A 168 -5.09 -5.95 20.97
C ILE A 168 -3.58 -6.19 21.08
N VAL A 169 -3.11 -7.38 20.70
CA VAL A 169 -1.67 -7.72 20.79
C VAL A 169 -0.83 -6.84 19.87
N GLY A 170 -1.21 -6.72 18.59
CA GLY A 170 -0.41 -6.01 17.60
C GLY A 170 -0.47 -4.49 17.76
N SER A 171 -1.64 -3.91 18.09
CA SER A 171 -1.72 -2.46 18.41
C SER A 171 -0.89 -2.11 19.64
N GLY A 172 -0.98 -2.92 20.71
CA GLY A 172 -0.18 -2.72 21.92
C GLY A 172 1.32 -2.84 21.66
N PHE A 173 1.74 -3.80 20.84
CA PHE A 173 3.12 -3.95 20.41
C PHE A 173 3.60 -2.72 19.61
N ASN A 174 2.83 -2.29 18.62
CA ASN A 174 3.18 -1.15 17.77
C ASN A 174 3.27 0.15 18.57
N GLU A 175 2.32 0.39 19.49
CA GLU A 175 2.36 1.56 20.38
C GLU A 175 3.64 1.56 21.24
N PHE A 176 3.97 0.43 21.85
CA PHE A 176 5.16 0.29 22.70
C PHE A 176 6.46 0.62 21.95
N PHE A 177 6.58 0.16 20.70
CA PHE A 177 7.78 0.39 19.88
C PHE A 177 7.77 1.70 19.09
N SER A 178 6.64 2.42 19.04
CA SER A 178 6.50 3.69 18.32
C SER A 178 7.38 4.82 18.85
N HIS A 179 7.79 4.74 20.12
CA HIS A 179 8.61 5.76 20.77
C HIS A 179 10.12 5.56 20.56
N ARG A 180 10.53 4.54 19.80
CA ARG A 180 11.94 4.37 19.41
C ARG A 180 12.28 5.29 18.26
N LEU A 181 13.55 5.72 18.20
CA LEU A 181 14.05 6.56 17.10
C LEU A 181 13.94 5.86 15.73
N ILE A 182 14.13 4.54 15.73
CA ILE A 182 13.78 3.66 14.60
C ILE A 182 12.63 2.78 15.07
N THR A 183 11.43 3.08 14.60
CA THR A 183 10.20 2.37 14.98
C THR A 183 10.23 0.95 14.48
N ILE A 184 9.88 0.01 15.35
CA ILE A 184 9.61 -1.38 14.98
C ILE A 184 8.10 -1.56 14.99
N SER A 185 7.55 -2.20 13.97
CA SER A 185 6.12 -2.50 13.90
C SER A 185 5.87 -3.92 13.38
N VAL A 186 4.77 -4.50 13.85
CA VAL A 186 4.21 -5.74 13.30
C VAL A 186 3.33 -5.38 12.12
N SER A 187 3.69 -5.86 10.94
CA SER A 187 2.92 -5.64 9.71
C SER A 187 1.71 -6.58 9.61
N THR A 188 0.77 -6.20 8.75
CA THR A 188 -0.42 -7.01 8.41
C THR A 188 -0.05 -8.42 7.94
N SER A 189 0.99 -8.54 7.11
CA SER A 189 1.44 -9.80 6.54
C SER A 189 1.92 -10.80 7.61
N VAL A 190 2.58 -10.32 8.67
CA VAL A 190 3.04 -11.19 9.76
C VAL A 190 1.85 -11.76 10.53
N ILE A 191 0.88 -10.90 10.89
CA ILE A 191 -0.33 -11.35 11.57
C ILE A 191 -1.13 -12.32 10.72
N GLN A 192 -1.18 -12.13 9.41
CA GLN A 192 -1.87 -13.04 8.49
C GLN A 192 -1.33 -14.48 8.54
N ILE A 193 0.00 -14.65 8.67
CA ILE A 193 0.62 -15.97 8.84
C ILE A 193 0.18 -16.61 10.15
N VAL A 194 0.19 -15.83 11.23
CA VAL A 194 -0.20 -16.30 12.55
C VAL A 194 -1.71 -16.62 12.58
N LEU A 195 -2.54 -15.79 11.93
CA LEU A 195 -3.97 -16.02 11.75
C LEU A 195 -4.24 -17.30 10.97
N ASN A 196 -3.48 -17.61 9.92
CA ASN A 196 -3.63 -18.88 9.20
C ASN A 196 -3.39 -20.08 10.11
N PHE A 197 -2.33 -20.02 10.93
CA PHE A 197 -2.01 -21.08 11.88
C PHE A 197 -3.10 -21.22 12.95
N CYS A 198 -3.46 -20.12 13.62
CA CYS A 198 -4.49 -20.10 14.65
C CYS A 198 -5.88 -20.47 14.12
N GLY A 199 -6.24 -19.98 12.94
CA GLY A 199 -7.53 -20.24 12.29
C GLY A 199 -7.68 -21.68 11.84
N THR A 200 -6.60 -22.27 11.29
CA THR A 200 -6.56 -23.71 10.99
C THR A 200 -6.68 -24.54 12.26
N PHE A 201 -5.89 -24.22 13.28
CA PHE A 201 -5.97 -24.90 14.56
C PHE A 201 -7.38 -24.79 15.16
N TRP A 202 -8.03 -23.63 15.05
CA TRP A 202 -9.39 -23.46 15.51
C TRP A 202 -10.37 -24.33 14.73
N ALA A 203 -10.26 -24.33 13.40
CA ALA A 203 -11.12 -25.12 12.53
C ALA A 203 -11.02 -26.63 12.82
N ASP A 204 -9.81 -27.14 13.04
CA ASP A 204 -9.54 -28.57 13.17
C ASP A 204 -9.86 -29.12 14.58
N TYR A 205 -9.68 -28.32 15.65
CA TYR A 205 -9.73 -28.83 17.02
C TYR A 205 -10.95 -28.39 17.85
N LEU A 206 -11.61 -27.28 17.50
CA LEU A 206 -12.76 -26.81 18.27
C LEU A 206 -14.07 -27.42 17.76
N PRO A 207 -14.98 -27.87 18.65
CA PRO A 207 -16.24 -28.45 18.23
C PRO A 207 -17.15 -27.41 17.57
N CYS A 208 -17.94 -27.84 16.58
CA CYS A 208 -19.00 -27.06 15.91
C CYS A 208 -20.21 -26.83 16.83
N TRP A 209 -19.96 -26.17 17.97
CA TRP A 209 -20.98 -25.79 18.94
C TRP A 209 -21.44 -24.35 18.69
N GLY A 210 -22.66 -24.01 19.12
CA GLY A 210 -23.20 -22.67 18.96
C GLY A 210 -24.34 -22.39 19.92
N PHE A 211 -24.58 -21.11 20.20
CA PHE A 211 -25.61 -20.64 21.12
C PHE A 211 -26.63 -19.76 20.38
N ASN A 212 -27.89 -19.83 20.79
CA ASN A 212 -28.98 -19.05 20.19
C ASN A 212 -29.15 -17.73 20.94
N ILE A 213 -28.90 -16.60 20.29
CA ILE A 213 -29.21 -15.26 20.82
C ILE A 213 -30.28 -14.62 19.94
N ARG A 214 -31.41 -14.24 20.56
CA ARG A 214 -32.51 -13.49 19.89
C ARG A 214 -32.91 -14.08 18.53
N GLY A 215 -33.00 -15.41 18.44
CA GLY A 215 -33.42 -16.11 17.22
C GLY A 215 -32.34 -16.31 16.15
N ARG A 216 -31.10 -15.83 16.36
CA ARG A 216 -29.94 -16.15 15.50
C ARG A 216 -29.02 -17.14 16.21
N ARG A 217 -28.65 -18.23 15.53
CA ARG A 217 -27.65 -19.20 16.01
C ARG A 217 -26.26 -18.65 15.72
N ILE A 218 -25.51 -18.32 16.77
CA ILE A 218 -24.10 -17.93 16.66
C ILE A 218 -23.29 -19.20 16.84
N ALA A 219 -22.69 -19.69 15.75
CA ALA A 219 -21.80 -20.85 15.77
C ALA A 219 -20.39 -20.41 16.18
N LEU A 220 -19.83 -21.07 17.19
CA LEU A 220 -18.47 -20.85 17.68
C LEU A 220 -17.42 -21.39 16.69
N ASN A 221 -17.73 -22.50 16.04
CA ASN A 221 -16.97 -23.04 14.92
C ASN A 221 -17.93 -23.44 13.79
N VAL A 222 -17.44 -23.37 12.56
CA VAL A 222 -18.16 -23.78 11.34
C VAL A 222 -17.49 -25.05 10.83
N ASP A 223 -18.27 -25.97 10.28
CA ASP A 223 -17.80 -27.25 9.73
C ASP A 223 -16.97 -27.10 8.44
N THR A 224 -16.63 -25.86 8.07
CA THR A 224 -15.75 -25.55 6.96
C THR A 224 -14.31 -25.35 7.45
N PRO A 225 -13.30 -25.80 6.68
CA PRO A 225 -11.91 -25.45 6.92
C PRO A 225 -11.71 -23.93 6.99
N TRP A 226 -10.59 -23.49 7.55
CA TRP A 226 -10.21 -22.07 7.53
C TRP A 226 -10.06 -21.57 6.09
N THR A 227 -10.88 -20.59 5.70
CA THR A 227 -11.01 -20.16 4.30
C THR A 227 -10.22 -18.87 4.00
N LYS A 228 -9.93 -18.65 2.71
CA LYS A 228 -9.34 -17.40 2.19
C LYS A 228 -10.12 -16.15 2.66
N LYS A 229 -11.45 -16.22 2.69
CA LYS A 229 -12.31 -15.07 3.04
C LYS A 229 -12.31 -14.77 4.53
N GLU A 230 -12.41 -15.78 5.40
CA GLU A 230 -12.30 -15.58 6.86
C GLU A 230 -10.93 -15.02 7.25
N GLN A 231 -9.87 -15.50 6.59
CA GLN A 231 -8.52 -14.99 6.81
C GLN A 231 -8.39 -13.53 6.38
N MET A 232 -8.87 -13.19 5.18
CA MET A 232 -8.80 -11.81 4.69
C MET A 232 -9.62 -10.87 5.57
N PHE A 233 -10.81 -11.29 5.99
CA PHE A 233 -11.66 -10.53 6.89
C PHE A 233 -10.96 -10.22 8.22
N SER A 234 -10.37 -11.25 8.85
CA SER A 234 -9.64 -11.08 10.11
C SER A 234 -8.41 -10.17 9.94
N THR A 235 -7.69 -10.33 8.82
CA THR A 235 -6.52 -9.52 8.48
C THR A 235 -6.90 -8.05 8.24
N LEU A 236 -8.05 -7.78 7.61
CA LEU A 236 -8.56 -6.44 7.36
C LEU A 236 -8.91 -5.73 8.67
N LEU A 237 -9.60 -6.41 9.60
CA LEU A 237 -9.90 -5.86 10.92
C LEU A 237 -8.62 -5.50 11.69
N PHE A 238 -7.60 -6.35 11.60
CA PHE A 238 -6.28 -6.06 12.15
C PHE A 238 -5.64 -4.83 11.47
N ALA A 239 -5.61 -4.79 10.14
CA ALA A 239 -4.99 -3.73 9.36
C ALA A 239 -5.55 -2.34 9.70
N ILE A 240 -6.84 -2.25 9.99
CA ILE A 240 -7.50 -0.98 10.36
C ILE A 240 -7.17 -0.57 11.81
N SER A 241 -6.81 -1.51 12.68
CA SER A 241 -6.60 -1.30 14.12
C SER A 241 -5.13 -1.33 14.56
N MET A 242 -4.19 -1.67 13.68
CA MET A 242 -2.77 -1.83 14.04
C MET A 242 -2.02 -0.51 14.30
N GLY A 243 -2.57 0.63 13.88
CA GLY A 243 -1.93 1.94 14.01
C GLY A 243 -1.92 2.48 15.44
N THR A 244 -0.96 3.34 15.75
CA THR A 244 -0.93 4.09 17.02
C THR A 244 -2.01 5.16 17.05
N PHE A 245 -2.53 5.48 18.23
CA PHE A 245 -3.54 6.52 18.35
C PHE A 245 -2.87 7.90 18.22
N TYR A 246 -3.37 8.74 17.31
CA TYR A 246 -2.75 10.04 17.00
C TYR A 246 -2.60 10.94 18.24
N THR A 247 -3.54 10.85 19.19
CA THR A 247 -3.53 11.61 20.44
C THR A 247 -2.34 11.30 21.35
N HIS A 248 -1.58 10.22 21.09
CA HIS A 248 -0.39 9.87 21.87
C HIS A 248 0.69 10.95 21.83
N TYR A 249 0.84 11.67 20.70
CA TYR A 249 1.82 12.75 20.56
C TYR A 249 1.52 13.88 21.56
N ASN A 250 0.23 14.22 21.72
CA ASN A 250 -0.21 15.25 22.66
C ASN A 250 -0.09 14.77 24.10
N ILE A 251 -0.59 13.56 24.40
CA ILE A 251 -0.59 13.00 25.76
C ILE A 251 0.85 12.85 26.27
N LEU A 252 1.74 12.29 25.44
CA LEU A 252 3.14 12.07 25.81
C LEU A 252 3.89 13.40 25.95
N THR A 253 3.66 14.37 25.06
CA THR A 253 4.27 15.70 25.16
C THR A 253 3.83 16.40 26.44
N LEU A 254 2.55 16.40 26.77
CA LEU A 254 2.03 16.98 28.01
C LEU A 254 2.65 16.32 29.24
N LYS A 255 2.77 14.99 29.24
CA LYS A 255 3.38 14.26 30.35
C LYS A 255 4.89 14.48 30.47
N MET A 256 5.65 14.36 29.38
CA MET A 256 7.12 14.39 29.41
C MET A 256 7.72 15.80 29.40
N LYS A 257 7.04 16.78 28.79
CA LYS A 257 7.57 18.14 28.61
C LYS A 257 6.89 19.20 29.48
N TYR A 258 5.66 18.94 29.93
CA TYR A 258 4.88 19.86 30.76
C TYR A 258 4.54 19.29 32.14
N ASP A 259 4.96 18.06 32.45
CA ASP A 259 4.65 17.33 33.70
C ASP A 259 3.14 17.22 34.00
N VAL A 260 2.30 17.36 32.97
CA VAL A 260 0.84 17.30 33.09
C VAL A 260 0.37 15.85 32.99
N HIS A 261 -0.12 15.35 34.11
CA HIS A 261 -0.65 14.00 34.22
C HIS A 261 -2.15 13.98 33.91
N LEU A 262 -2.49 13.49 32.72
CA LEU A 262 -3.89 13.30 32.31
C LEU A 262 -4.42 11.97 32.88
N GLY A 263 -5.63 11.99 33.46
CA GLY A 263 -6.29 10.77 33.94
C GLY A 263 -6.66 9.82 32.79
N PHE A 264 -6.73 8.51 33.08
CA PHE A 264 -7.06 7.47 32.08
C PHE A 264 -8.36 7.75 31.32
N GLY A 265 -9.43 8.15 32.03
CA GLY A 265 -10.72 8.44 31.41
C GLY A 265 -10.65 9.56 30.36
N TYR A 266 -9.87 10.61 30.63
CA TYR A 266 -9.64 11.70 29.68
C TYR A 266 -8.88 11.19 28.45
N GLN A 267 -7.78 10.45 28.66
CA GLN A 267 -6.99 9.89 27.56
C GLN A 267 -7.83 8.96 26.69
N PHE A 268 -8.61 8.06 27.30
CA PHE A 268 -9.47 7.11 26.60
C PHE A 268 -10.56 7.83 25.78
N LEU A 269 -11.31 8.75 26.39
CA LEU A 269 -12.36 9.48 25.71
C LEU A 269 -11.83 10.39 24.59
N LEU A 270 -10.68 11.04 24.81
CA LEU A 270 -10.01 11.87 23.80
C LEU A 270 -9.60 11.01 22.60
N SER A 271 -8.91 9.89 22.85
CA SER A 271 -8.47 8.97 21.80
C SER A 271 -9.66 8.38 21.03
N LEU A 272 -10.70 7.95 21.75
CA LEU A 272 -11.93 7.41 21.16
C LEU A 272 -12.63 8.43 20.27
N SER A 273 -12.75 9.68 20.74
CA SER A 273 -13.39 10.77 19.98
C SER A 273 -12.62 11.09 18.69
N VAL A 274 -11.29 11.18 18.76
CA VAL A 274 -10.45 11.43 17.58
C VAL A 274 -10.53 10.26 16.58
N GLN A 275 -10.60 9.03 17.06
CA GLN A 275 -10.71 7.86 16.19
C GLN A 275 -12.07 7.81 15.46
N PHE A 276 -13.17 8.07 16.17
CA PHE A 276 -14.50 8.14 15.55
C PHE A 276 -14.63 9.30 14.57
N LEU A 277 -14.00 10.45 14.85
CA LEU A 277 -13.92 11.56 13.92
C LEU A 277 -13.23 11.14 12.61
N GLY A 278 -12.07 10.46 12.71
CA GLY A 278 -11.33 9.94 11.56
C GLY A 278 -12.15 8.97 10.72
N PHE A 279 -12.78 7.97 11.36
CA PHE A 279 -13.64 7.02 10.65
C PHE A 279 -14.88 7.69 10.03
N GLY A 280 -15.45 8.70 10.68
CA GLY A 280 -16.54 9.50 10.13
C GLY A 280 -16.14 10.22 8.84
N PHE A 281 -14.98 10.89 8.83
CA PHE A 281 -14.47 11.53 7.61
C PHE A 281 -14.11 10.53 6.51
N ALA A 282 -13.48 9.41 6.84
CA ALA A 282 -13.19 8.35 5.87
C ALA A 282 -14.48 7.82 5.21
N GLY A 283 -15.54 7.63 5.99
CA GLY A 283 -16.85 7.22 5.48
C GLY A 283 -17.48 8.21 4.50
N ILE A 284 -17.35 9.52 4.76
CA ILE A 284 -17.82 10.58 3.86
C ILE A 284 -16.97 10.63 2.58
N LEU A 285 -15.65 10.46 2.72
CA LEU A 285 -14.69 10.61 1.63
C LEU A 285 -14.51 9.34 0.77
N ARG A 286 -15.03 8.17 1.19
CA ARG A 286 -14.89 6.89 0.47
C ARG A 286 -15.23 6.98 -1.02
N ARG A 287 -16.19 7.82 -1.40
CA ARG A 287 -16.60 8.00 -2.80
C ARG A 287 -15.53 8.64 -3.66
N PHE A 288 -14.71 9.51 -3.08
CA PHE A 288 -13.64 10.21 -3.75
C PHE A 288 -12.35 9.40 -3.80
N VAL A 289 -12.13 8.52 -2.80
CA VAL A 289 -10.83 7.85 -2.60
C VAL A 289 -10.84 6.36 -2.98
N VAL A 290 -12.00 5.69 -2.93
CA VAL A 290 -12.09 4.22 -3.10
C VAL A 290 -12.74 3.80 -4.42
N TYR A 291 -13.82 4.46 -4.85
CA TYR A 291 -14.53 4.06 -6.07
C TYR A 291 -13.85 4.41 -7.41
N PRO A 292 -12.93 5.38 -7.53
CA PRO A 292 -12.22 5.59 -8.79
C PRO A 292 -11.36 4.37 -9.15
N VAL A 293 -11.60 3.77 -10.31
CA VAL A 293 -10.93 2.54 -10.81
C VAL A 293 -9.41 2.74 -11.02
N LYS A 294 -8.95 3.99 -11.17
CA LYS A 294 -7.54 4.34 -11.38
C LYS A 294 -6.67 4.28 -10.12
N ALA A 295 -7.26 4.14 -8.93
CA ALA A 295 -6.53 4.23 -7.68
C ALA A 295 -5.95 2.86 -7.27
N MET A 296 -4.74 2.54 -7.73
CA MET A 296 -3.98 1.36 -7.28
C MET A 296 -3.22 1.66 -5.98
N TRP A 297 -3.23 0.69 -5.05
CA TRP A 297 -2.51 0.78 -3.77
C TRP A 297 -1.46 -0.34 -3.68
N PRO A 298 -0.21 -0.12 -4.14
CA PRO A 298 0.81 -1.17 -4.20
C PRO A 298 1.09 -1.86 -2.86
N THR A 299 0.97 -1.10 -1.76
CA THR A 299 1.26 -1.57 -0.41
C THR A 299 0.34 -2.69 0.10
N ILE A 300 -0.86 -2.86 -0.50
CA ILE A 300 -1.77 -3.95 -0.14
C ILE A 300 -1.52 -5.24 -0.94
N LEU A 301 -0.89 -5.15 -2.11
CA LEU A 301 -0.72 -6.30 -3.03
C LEU A 301 0.03 -7.47 -2.38
N PRO A 302 1.12 -7.26 -1.60
CA PRO A 302 1.78 -8.36 -0.90
C PRO A 302 0.87 -9.07 0.11
N THR A 303 -0.03 -8.34 0.78
CA THR A 303 -1.00 -8.93 1.74
C THR A 303 -2.04 -9.78 1.02
N LEU A 304 -2.47 -9.36 -0.17
CA LEU A 304 -3.38 -10.14 -1.03
C LEU A 304 -2.71 -11.43 -1.55
N ALA A 305 -1.51 -11.29 -2.11
CA ALA A 305 -0.72 -12.41 -2.60
C ALA A 305 -0.44 -13.45 -1.50
N LEU A 306 -0.10 -12.98 -0.30
CA LEU A 306 0.12 -13.83 0.84
C LEU A 306 -1.17 -14.54 1.27
N ASN A 307 -2.34 -13.90 1.21
CA ASN A 307 -3.59 -14.57 1.53
C ASN A 307 -3.87 -15.76 0.62
N ARG A 308 -3.70 -15.52 -0.68
CA ARG A 308 -3.93 -16.51 -1.74
C ARG A 308 -3.05 -17.72 -1.52
N THR A 309 -1.76 -17.50 -1.30
CA THR A 309 -0.76 -18.56 -1.09
C THR A 309 -0.93 -19.28 0.23
N LEU A 310 -1.35 -18.59 1.30
CA LEU A 310 -1.46 -19.20 2.64
C LEU A 310 -2.60 -20.23 2.73
N CYS A 311 -3.73 -19.93 2.11
CA CYS A 311 -4.92 -20.79 2.16
C CYS A 311 -4.98 -21.82 1.02
N ASP A 312 -4.19 -21.65 -0.05
CA ASP A 312 -4.11 -22.61 -1.16
C ASP A 312 -3.09 -23.73 -0.88
N ARG A 313 -3.53 -24.75 -0.14
CA ARG A 313 -2.70 -25.91 0.24
C ARG A 313 -2.44 -26.91 -0.90
N LYS A 314 -3.21 -26.84 -1.98
CA LYS A 314 -3.15 -27.82 -3.08
C LYS A 314 -2.05 -27.47 -4.08
N ASN A 315 -1.63 -26.20 -4.14
CA ASN A 315 -0.63 -25.74 -5.09
C ASN A 315 0.79 -26.16 -4.71
N LYS A 316 1.50 -26.86 -5.62
CA LYS A 316 2.90 -27.26 -5.42
C LYS A 316 3.83 -26.05 -5.26
N ARG A 317 3.52 -24.92 -5.93
CA ARG A 317 4.30 -23.66 -5.83
C ARG A 317 4.25 -23.08 -4.41
N ALA A 318 3.10 -23.17 -3.73
CA ALA A 318 2.94 -22.67 -2.36
C ALA A 318 3.90 -23.36 -1.38
N LYS A 319 4.12 -24.68 -1.49
CA LYS A 319 5.04 -25.42 -0.61
C LYS A 319 6.49 -24.94 -0.69
N ILE A 320 6.95 -24.53 -1.86
CA ILE A 320 8.30 -23.99 -2.05
C ILE A 320 8.40 -22.62 -1.38
N GLN A 321 7.40 -21.76 -1.59
CA GLN A 321 7.33 -20.42 -1.00
C GLN A 321 7.36 -20.47 0.54
N TYR A 322 6.64 -21.42 1.16
CA TYR A 322 6.68 -21.63 2.60
C TYR A 322 8.08 -22.02 3.12
N LYS A 323 8.81 -22.87 2.38
CA LYS A 323 10.18 -23.26 2.78
C LYS A 323 11.14 -22.08 2.67
N VAL A 324 11.09 -21.34 1.56
CA VAL A 324 11.91 -20.14 1.37
C VAL A 324 11.61 -19.12 2.47
N PHE A 325 10.33 -18.88 2.78
CA PHE A 325 9.92 -18.02 3.89
C PHE A 325 10.51 -18.49 5.22
N GLY A 326 10.42 -19.77 5.55
CA GLY A 326 10.96 -20.32 6.80
C GLY A 326 12.48 -20.12 6.93
N TYR A 327 13.25 -20.36 5.86
CA TYR A 327 14.68 -20.13 5.86
C TYR A 327 15.03 -18.65 5.98
N SER A 328 14.35 -17.78 5.22
CA SER A 328 14.54 -16.33 5.30
C SER A 328 14.18 -15.79 6.68
N PHE A 329 13.10 -16.29 7.30
CA PHE A 329 12.69 -15.93 8.65
C PHE A 329 13.76 -16.28 9.68
N LEU A 330 14.30 -17.50 9.63
CA LEU A 330 15.37 -17.90 10.55
C LEU A 330 16.64 -17.08 10.32
N PHE A 331 17.02 -16.85 9.07
CA PHE A 331 18.17 -16.03 8.74
C PHE A 331 18.02 -14.61 9.29
N ILE A 332 16.92 -13.93 8.99
CA ILE A 332 16.71 -12.54 9.43
C ILE A 332 16.53 -12.44 10.94
N PHE A 333 15.94 -13.46 11.58
CA PHE A 333 15.80 -13.56 13.02
C PHE A 333 17.16 -13.53 13.71
N PHE A 334 18.12 -14.36 13.28
CA PHE A 334 19.47 -14.35 13.86
C PHE A 334 20.28 -13.15 13.40
N TYR A 335 20.16 -12.75 12.12
CA TYR A 335 20.91 -11.63 11.56
C TYR A 335 20.61 -10.32 12.30
N ASN A 336 19.35 -10.02 12.62
CA ASN A 336 18.97 -8.77 13.29
C ASN A 336 19.63 -8.58 14.67
N TRP A 337 20.08 -9.64 15.35
CA TRP A 337 20.78 -9.51 16.62
C TRP A 337 22.16 -8.87 16.45
N PHE A 338 22.79 -9.05 15.27
CA PHE A 338 24.10 -8.51 14.99
C PHE A 338 24.10 -6.98 14.93
N PRO A 339 23.35 -6.31 14.04
CA PRO A 339 23.39 -4.86 13.97
C PRO A 339 22.72 -4.19 15.16
N THR A 340 21.70 -4.82 15.76
CA THR A 340 20.88 -4.15 16.79
C THR A 340 21.37 -4.37 18.23
N TYR A 341 22.17 -5.41 18.50
CA TYR A 341 22.61 -5.71 19.88
C TYR A 341 24.08 -6.12 20.01
N ILE A 342 24.55 -7.09 19.21
CA ILE A 342 25.88 -7.68 19.37
C ILE A 342 26.97 -6.72 18.88
N ILE A 343 26.76 -6.10 17.71
CA ILE A 343 27.71 -5.20 17.05
C ILE A 343 26.97 -3.93 16.59
N ASN A 344 26.66 -3.06 17.55
CA ASN A 344 25.89 -1.83 17.31
C ASN A 344 26.50 -0.88 16.28
N ILE A 345 27.81 -0.99 15.97
CA ILE A 345 28.45 -0.19 14.91
C ILE A 345 27.85 -0.45 13.52
N LEU A 346 27.25 -1.64 13.32
CA LEU A 346 26.61 -2.03 12.07
C LEU A 346 25.24 -1.37 11.90
N ASN A 347 24.58 -0.93 12.98
CA ASN A 347 23.32 -0.19 12.88
C ASN A 347 23.52 1.21 12.27
N THR A 348 24.59 1.92 12.66
CA THR A 348 24.94 3.22 12.06
C THR A 348 26.39 3.19 11.59
N PHE A 349 26.60 2.75 10.36
CA PHE A 349 27.92 2.48 9.79
C PHE A 349 28.54 3.76 9.18
N ASN A 350 28.95 4.70 10.02
CA ASN A 350 29.49 6.01 9.61
C ASN A 350 30.97 5.99 9.19
N TRP A 351 31.38 5.04 8.35
CA TRP A 351 32.79 4.82 7.99
C TRP A 351 33.47 6.06 7.37
N MET A 352 32.73 6.89 6.61
CA MET A 352 33.29 8.11 6.00
C MET A 352 33.76 9.13 7.03
N THR A 353 33.10 9.20 8.20
CA THR A 353 33.49 10.11 9.28
C THR A 353 34.79 9.69 9.97
N TRP A 354 35.21 8.42 9.82
CA TRP A 354 36.47 7.92 10.37
C TRP A 354 37.69 8.38 9.56
N ILE A 355 37.49 8.80 8.30
CA ILE A 355 38.56 9.33 7.44
C ILE A 355 39.15 10.61 8.05
N ALA A 356 38.30 11.47 8.59
CA ALA A 356 38.71 12.70 9.29
C ALA A 356 37.75 13.00 10.44
N THR A 357 38.08 12.49 11.63
CA THR A 357 37.22 12.52 12.82
C THR A 357 36.99 13.91 13.41
N THR A 358 37.86 14.89 13.10
CA THR A 358 37.74 16.28 13.58
C THR A 358 37.08 17.22 12.58
N ASN A 359 36.78 16.75 11.37
CA ASN A 359 36.20 17.59 10.32
C ASN A 359 34.68 17.67 10.46
N VAL A 360 34.20 18.80 11.00
CA VAL A 360 32.78 19.08 11.20
C VAL A 360 32.01 19.10 9.88
N HIS A 361 32.58 19.62 8.81
CA HIS A 361 31.92 19.67 7.50
C HIS A 361 31.73 18.27 6.91
N LEU A 362 32.72 17.39 7.08
CA LEU A 362 32.61 15.98 6.69
C LEU A 362 31.51 15.28 7.50
N ALA A 363 31.50 15.48 8.81
CA ALA A 363 30.49 14.91 9.71
C ALA A 363 29.08 15.42 9.41
N ASN A 364 28.93 16.70 9.07
CA ASN A 364 27.65 17.30 8.71
C ASN A 364 27.06 16.69 7.43
N ILE A 365 27.86 16.46 6.40
CA ILE A 365 27.37 15.91 5.14
C ILE A 365 27.16 14.39 5.23
N THR A 366 28.17 13.66 5.72
CA THR A 366 28.22 12.18 5.62
C THR A 366 27.75 11.46 6.89
N GLY A 367 27.68 12.15 8.03
CA GLY A 367 27.32 11.52 9.30
C GLY A 367 25.84 11.15 9.38
N GLY A 368 25.54 9.93 9.83
CA GLY A 368 24.17 9.40 9.93
C GLY A 368 23.40 9.76 11.21
N VAL A 369 24.02 10.44 12.20
CA VAL A 369 23.35 10.78 13.48
C VAL A 369 22.95 12.26 13.55
N THR A 370 23.90 13.16 13.26
CA THR A 370 23.70 14.62 13.33
C THR A 370 23.83 15.31 11.98
N GLY A 371 24.18 14.54 10.94
CA GLY A 371 24.39 15.00 9.58
C GLY A 371 23.29 14.53 8.63
N LEU A 372 23.50 14.74 7.33
CA LEU A 372 22.53 14.38 6.29
C LEU A 372 22.54 12.90 5.90
N GLY A 373 23.52 12.13 6.38
CA GLY A 373 23.61 10.71 6.06
C GLY A 373 23.94 10.41 4.59
N PHE A 374 24.62 11.33 3.88
CA PHE A 374 25.16 11.03 2.54
C PHE A 374 26.31 10.02 2.65
N ASN A 375 25.94 8.76 2.75
CA ASN A 375 26.83 7.63 2.93
C ASN A 375 26.33 6.45 2.09
N PRO A 376 27.11 5.97 1.10
CA PRO A 376 26.71 4.84 0.26
C PRO A 376 26.41 3.55 1.06
N ILE A 377 27.09 3.35 2.19
CA ILE A 377 26.89 2.21 3.08
C ILE A 377 26.61 2.77 4.48
N ALA A 378 25.37 3.19 4.69
CA ALA A 378 24.96 3.88 5.92
C ALA A 378 24.62 2.92 7.08
N SER A 379 24.18 1.70 6.78
CA SER A 379 23.74 0.73 7.78
C SER A 379 23.73 -0.69 7.22
N PHE A 380 23.86 -1.66 8.11
CA PHE A 380 23.59 -3.08 7.86
C PHE A 380 22.33 -3.56 8.61
N ASP A 381 21.62 -2.66 9.30
CA ASP A 381 20.35 -2.95 9.97
C ASP A 381 19.20 -2.87 8.96
N TRP A 382 18.44 -3.97 8.85
CA TRP A 382 17.32 -4.04 7.91
C TRP A 382 16.22 -3.03 8.24
N ASN A 383 16.04 -2.63 9.50
CA ASN A 383 15.05 -1.61 9.87
C ASN A 383 15.43 -0.22 9.33
N VAL A 384 16.73 0.06 9.20
CA VAL A 384 17.22 1.32 8.61
C VAL A 384 17.12 1.26 7.08
N LEU A 385 17.61 0.17 6.48
CA LEU A 385 17.60 -0.02 5.03
C LEU A 385 16.18 -0.14 4.44
N GLY A 386 15.26 -0.74 5.20
CA GLY A 386 13.88 -0.98 4.79
C GLY A 386 12.92 0.19 4.98
N ASN A 387 13.37 1.35 5.51
CA ASN A 387 12.50 2.46 5.90
C ASN A 387 11.65 3.00 4.72
N MET A 388 12.18 2.98 3.49
CA MET A 388 11.46 3.43 2.29
C MET A 388 10.67 2.31 1.58
N SER A 389 10.54 1.13 2.20
CA SER A 389 9.83 -0.03 1.64
C SER A 389 10.24 -0.39 0.19
N PRO A 390 11.55 -0.52 -0.10
CA PRO A 390 12.05 -0.65 -1.48
C PRO A 390 11.59 -1.93 -2.22
N LEU A 391 11.09 -2.93 -1.48
CA LEU A 391 10.59 -4.19 -2.04
C LEU A 391 9.08 -4.14 -2.40
N ILE A 392 8.37 -3.11 -1.96
CA ILE A 392 6.92 -2.98 -2.10
C ILE A 392 6.57 -1.82 -3.03
N VAL A 393 7.30 -0.71 -2.90
CA VAL A 393 7.07 0.50 -3.69
C VAL A 393 7.69 0.33 -5.09
N PRO A 394 6.97 0.70 -6.17
CA PRO A 394 7.51 0.65 -7.52
C PRO A 394 8.84 1.40 -7.67
N PHE A 395 9.73 0.87 -8.50
CA PHE A 395 11.09 1.40 -8.67
C PHE A 395 11.11 2.90 -9.03
N TRP A 396 10.25 3.34 -9.95
CA TRP A 396 10.17 4.74 -10.35
C TRP A 396 9.81 5.67 -9.18
N SER A 397 8.85 5.26 -8.34
CA SER A 397 8.47 6.02 -7.15
C SER A 397 9.62 6.07 -6.15
N LEU A 398 10.36 4.98 -5.97
CA LEU A 398 11.54 4.94 -5.12
C LEU A 398 12.63 5.89 -5.62
N VAL A 399 12.95 5.87 -6.93
CA VAL A 399 13.92 6.79 -7.55
C VAL A 399 13.50 8.24 -7.36
N ASN A 400 12.22 8.57 -7.58
CA ASN A 400 11.70 9.92 -7.39
C ASN A 400 11.87 10.38 -5.93
N GLN A 401 11.55 9.52 -4.96
CA GLN A 401 11.76 9.83 -3.54
C GLN A 401 13.25 10.04 -3.22
N TYR A 402 14.16 9.26 -3.80
CA TYR A 402 15.61 9.46 -3.64
C TYR A 402 16.08 10.79 -4.24
N VAL A 403 15.63 11.14 -5.46
CA VAL A 403 15.96 12.42 -6.09
C VAL A 403 15.44 13.58 -5.24
N ALA A 404 14.21 13.47 -4.73
CA ALA A 404 13.63 14.46 -3.81
C ALA A 404 14.43 14.55 -2.49
N ALA A 405 14.89 13.43 -1.94
CA ALA A 405 15.73 13.42 -0.74
C ALA A 405 17.09 14.11 -0.97
N VAL A 406 17.74 13.87 -2.12
CA VAL A 406 18.97 14.57 -2.50
C VAL A 406 18.72 16.07 -2.62
N PHE A 407 17.63 16.47 -3.27
CA PHE A 407 17.26 17.88 -3.41
C PHE A 407 16.97 18.55 -2.06
N ALA A 408 16.21 17.89 -1.17
CA ALA A 408 15.94 18.37 0.17
C ALA A 408 17.24 18.54 0.98
N ALA A 409 18.17 17.59 0.84
CA ALA A 409 19.46 17.65 1.50
C ALA A 409 20.31 18.84 0.99
N LEU A 410 20.28 19.15 -0.31
CA LEU A 410 20.94 20.35 -0.86
C LEU A 410 20.35 21.65 -0.29
N ILE A 411 19.02 21.70 -0.08
CA ILE A 411 18.38 22.85 0.56
C ILE A 411 18.84 22.99 2.01
N VAL A 412 18.93 21.89 2.77
CA VAL A 412 19.45 21.91 4.16
C VAL A 412 20.89 22.42 4.19
N VAL A 413 21.75 21.96 3.27
CA VAL A 413 23.12 22.46 3.11
C VAL A 413 23.11 23.97 2.86
N ALA A 414 22.29 24.46 1.93
CA ALA A 414 22.19 25.88 1.62
C ALA A 414 21.76 26.70 2.85
N VAL A 415 20.72 26.27 3.57
CA VAL A 415 20.25 26.94 4.80
C VAL A 415 21.33 26.98 5.88
N TYR A 416 22.04 25.86 6.09
CA TYR A 416 23.08 25.76 7.10
C TYR A 416 24.28 26.66 6.79
N TYR A 417 24.81 26.61 5.57
CA TYR A 417 26.02 27.35 5.19
C TYR A 417 25.77 28.84 4.89
N THR A 418 24.53 29.23 4.59
CA THR A 418 24.13 30.65 4.57
C THR A 418 23.87 31.22 5.96
N ASN A 419 23.96 30.37 7.00
CA ASN A 419 23.68 30.71 8.39
C ASN A 419 22.29 31.34 8.59
N TYR A 420 21.31 30.89 7.81
CA TYR A 420 19.94 31.35 7.95
C TYR A 420 19.41 30.98 9.34
N ALA A 421 18.77 31.93 10.03
CA ALA A 421 18.24 31.77 11.38
C ALA A 421 19.26 31.24 12.42
N HIS A 422 20.54 31.59 12.29
CA HIS A 422 21.62 31.18 13.20
C HIS A 422 21.83 29.65 13.26
N THR A 423 21.47 28.93 12.21
CA THR A 423 21.51 27.46 12.20
C THR A 423 22.92 26.87 12.24
N GLN A 424 23.95 27.64 11.87
CA GLN A 424 25.34 27.17 11.83
C GLN A 424 25.94 26.89 13.22
N TYR A 425 25.32 27.43 14.28
CA TYR A 425 25.78 27.23 15.66
C TYR A 425 25.27 25.93 16.29
N PHE A 426 24.38 25.20 15.61
CA PHE A 426 23.79 23.96 16.09
C PHE A 426 24.20 22.78 15.20
N PRO A 427 24.07 21.53 15.65
CA PRO A 427 24.22 20.37 14.79
C PRO A 427 23.28 20.47 13.57
N MET A 428 23.75 20.07 12.39
CA MET A 428 23.04 20.37 11.15
C MET A 428 21.63 19.76 11.08
N PHE A 429 21.50 18.51 11.51
CA PHE A 429 20.24 17.77 11.46
C PHE A 429 19.98 17.05 12.78
N THR A 430 19.13 17.61 13.64
CA THR A 430 18.62 16.92 14.85
C THR A 430 17.17 17.30 15.12
N GLN A 431 16.47 16.48 15.91
CA GLN A 431 15.10 16.74 16.36
C GLN A 431 15.03 17.69 17.58
N GLY A 432 16.19 18.12 18.09
CA GLY A 432 16.28 18.97 19.27
C GLY A 432 15.85 20.41 19.01
N ILE A 433 15.47 21.08 20.09
CA ILE A 433 15.27 22.54 20.14
C ILE A 433 16.37 23.09 21.04
N TYR A 434 16.95 24.22 20.65
CA TYR A 434 18.11 24.80 21.32
C TYR A 434 17.83 26.22 21.83
N THR A 435 18.60 26.66 22.81
CA THR A 435 18.68 28.06 23.26
C THR A 435 19.63 28.87 22.38
N ASN A 436 19.64 30.18 22.55
CA ASN A 436 20.63 31.09 21.96
C ASN A 436 22.10 30.74 22.32
N THR A 437 22.33 29.97 23.38
CA THR A 437 23.66 29.50 23.81
C THR A 437 24.04 28.13 23.26
N GLY A 438 23.19 27.46 22.47
CA GLY A 438 23.48 26.11 21.97
C GLY A 438 23.09 24.98 22.93
N GLU A 439 22.48 25.29 24.07
CA GLU A 439 22.04 24.28 25.04
C GLU A 439 20.65 23.74 24.68
N PRO A 440 20.31 22.48 25.06
CA PRO A 440 18.96 21.96 24.91
C PRO A 440 17.91 22.85 25.58
N TYR A 441 16.84 23.15 24.86
CA TYR A 441 15.78 24.05 25.32
C TYR A 441 14.89 23.40 26.38
N SER A 442 14.72 24.06 27.52
CA SER A 442 13.86 23.63 28.62
C SER A 442 12.58 24.45 28.68
N VAL A 443 11.44 23.81 28.41
CA VAL A 443 10.12 24.47 28.38
C VAL A 443 9.72 24.97 29.77
N HIS A 444 10.05 24.26 30.85
CA HIS A 444 9.70 24.70 32.21
C HIS A 444 10.29 26.05 32.62
N LYS A 445 11.39 26.49 31.97
CA LYS A 445 12.00 27.79 32.27
C LYS A 445 11.16 28.98 31.81
N ILE A 446 10.20 28.77 30.89
CA ILE A 446 9.34 29.83 30.34
C ILE A 446 7.89 29.76 30.84
N LEU A 447 7.58 28.80 31.71
CA LEU A 447 6.23 28.57 32.20
C LEU A 447 6.04 29.13 33.62
N ASN A 448 4.83 29.58 33.92
CA ASN A 448 4.39 29.89 35.29
C ASN A 448 3.90 28.61 36.01
N GLU A 449 3.51 28.74 37.28
CA GLU A 449 3.00 27.62 38.10
C GLU A 449 1.71 26.99 37.54
N ARG A 450 1.03 27.67 36.60
CA ARG A 450 -0.18 27.20 35.92
C ARG A 450 0.10 26.58 34.55
N ASN A 451 1.37 26.37 34.19
CA ASN A 451 1.80 25.93 32.85
C ASN A 451 1.40 26.89 31.71
N GLU A 452 1.21 28.18 32.02
CA GLU A 452 1.00 29.23 31.02
C GLU A 452 2.34 29.91 30.70
N LEU A 453 2.44 30.47 29.49
CA LEU A 453 3.64 31.20 29.05
C LEU A 453 3.84 32.47 29.89
N ASP A 454 5.00 32.55 30.56
CA ASP A 454 5.47 33.74 31.25
C ASP A 454 6.42 34.51 30.32
N ILE A 455 5.93 35.65 29.82
CA ILE A 455 6.67 36.47 28.85
C ILE A 455 7.98 37.00 29.44
N ALA A 456 8.01 37.36 30.73
CA ALA A 456 9.22 37.89 31.36
C ALA A 456 10.29 36.79 31.46
N LYS A 457 9.90 35.58 31.85
CA LYS A 457 10.81 34.41 31.87
C LYS A 457 11.29 34.03 30.47
N TYR A 458 10.40 34.07 29.48
CA TYR A 458 10.75 33.81 28.09
C TYR A 458 11.84 34.75 27.56
N GLN A 459 11.66 36.06 27.77
CA GLN A 459 12.63 37.07 27.35
C GLN A 459 13.95 36.96 28.10
N ALA A 460 13.92 36.54 29.38
CA ALA A 460 15.12 36.33 30.17
C ALA A 460 15.88 35.02 29.82
N TYR A 461 15.16 34.00 29.34
CA TYR A 461 15.75 32.71 29.02
C TYR A 461 16.34 32.68 27.60
N SER A 462 15.49 32.58 26.57
CA SER A 462 15.86 32.55 25.16
C SER A 462 14.60 32.26 24.32
N PRO A 463 14.52 32.74 23.06
CA PRO A 463 13.65 32.10 22.07
C PRO A 463 14.15 30.68 21.72
N PRO A 464 13.27 29.76 21.31
CA PRO A 464 13.66 28.43 20.83
C PRO A 464 14.24 28.50 19.42
N PHE A 465 15.35 27.79 19.19
CA PHE A 465 16.01 27.67 17.89
C PHE A 465 15.92 26.24 17.35
N TYR A 466 15.68 26.15 16.05
CA TYR A 466 15.69 24.89 15.30
C TYR A 466 17.00 24.72 14.54
N THR A 467 17.39 23.48 14.28
CA THR A 467 18.50 23.19 13.35
C THR A 467 18.08 23.41 11.90
N ALA A 468 19.05 23.52 10.99
CA ALA A 468 18.78 23.70 9.56
C ALA A 468 17.90 22.57 9.00
N GLY A 469 18.22 21.32 9.33
CA GLY A 469 17.41 20.16 8.94
C GLY A 469 15.96 20.27 9.41
N ASN A 470 15.77 20.61 10.69
CA ASN A 470 14.44 20.69 11.29
C ASN A 470 13.59 21.82 10.69
N LEU A 471 14.20 23.00 10.42
CA LEU A 471 13.53 24.11 9.74
C LEU A 471 13.05 23.74 8.35
N VAL A 472 13.90 23.10 7.54
CA VAL A 472 13.54 22.69 6.18
C VAL A 472 12.45 21.62 6.23
N SER A 473 12.58 20.61 7.10
CA SER A 473 11.58 19.55 7.24
C SER A 473 10.20 20.10 7.63
N TYR A 474 10.12 20.93 8.68
CA TYR A 474 8.84 21.55 9.08
C TYR A 474 8.31 22.54 8.03
N GLY A 475 9.19 23.32 7.40
CA GLY A 475 8.81 24.24 6.33
C GLY A 475 8.17 23.50 5.15
N CYS A 476 8.83 22.45 4.66
CA CYS A 476 8.31 21.60 3.60
C CYS A 476 6.98 20.93 4.00
N PHE A 477 6.87 20.45 5.23
CA PHE A 477 5.64 19.84 5.75
C PHE A 477 4.46 20.84 5.72
N ILE A 478 4.67 22.07 6.17
CA ILE A 478 3.63 23.11 6.18
C ILE A 478 3.25 23.51 4.74
N VAL A 479 4.23 23.65 3.84
CA VAL A 479 4.00 24.01 2.42
C VAL A 479 3.29 22.88 1.65
N CYS A 480 3.50 21.62 2.04
CA CYS A 480 2.91 20.47 1.38
C CYS A 480 1.37 20.52 1.43
N TYR A 481 0.75 20.96 2.53
CA TYR A 481 -0.71 21.03 2.65
C TYR A 481 -1.40 21.92 1.61
N PRO A 482 -1.10 23.22 1.50
CA PRO A 482 -1.71 24.06 0.49
C PRO A 482 -1.30 23.63 -0.93
N LEU A 483 -0.06 23.18 -1.13
CA LEU A 483 0.40 22.68 -2.42
C LEU A 483 -0.41 21.46 -2.87
N MET A 484 -0.69 20.51 -1.97
CA MET A 484 -1.49 19.32 -2.27
C MET A 484 -2.93 19.69 -2.65
N ILE A 485 -3.52 20.69 -1.98
CA ILE A 485 -4.84 21.21 -2.36
C ILE A 485 -4.79 21.83 -3.76
N VAL A 486 -3.85 22.74 -4.01
CA VAL A 486 -3.71 23.41 -5.31
C VAL A 486 -3.42 22.41 -6.43
N TYR A 487 -2.48 21.49 -6.20
CA TYR A 487 -2.12 20.42 -7.13
C TYR A 487 -3.33 19.54 -7.44
N SER A 488 -4.04 19.06 -6.42
CA SER A 488 -5.24 18.25 -6.62
C SER A 488 -6.34 19.01 -7.37
N MET A 489 -6.50 20.32 -7.10
CA MET A 489 -7.47 21.15 -7.79
C MET A 489 -7.10 21.44 -9.24
N LEU A 490 -5.82 21.48 -9.60
CA LEU A 490 -5.38 21.73 -10.97
C LEU A 490 -5.34 20.44 -11.80
N VAL A 491 -4.68 19.41 -11.29
CA VAL A 491 -4.45 18.15 -12.01
C VAL A 491 -5.71 17.30 -12.04
N HIS A 492 -6.37 17.09 -10.89
CA HIS A 492 -7.52 16.20 -10.80
C HIS A 492 -8.88 16.91 -10.96
N THR A 493 -8.91 18.06 -11.64
CA THR A 493 -10.12 18.89 -11.81
C THR A 493 -11.31 18.09 -12.33
N LYS A 494 -11.11 17.26 -13.37
CA LYS A 494 -12.17 16.48 -14.01
C LYS A 494 -12.74 15.43 -13.05
N LEU A 495 -11.87 14.71 -12.35
CA LEU A 495 -12.23 13.69 -11.36
C LEU A 495 -12.98 14.30 -10.17
N LEU A 496 -12.49 15.43 -9.65
CA LEU A 496 -13.15 16.16 -8.57
C LEU A 496 -14.52 16.66 -9.01
N SER A 497 -14.62 17.28 -10.19
CA SER A 497 -15.89 17.80 -10.72
C SER A 497 -16.94 16.69 -10.91
N SER A 498 -16.55 15.54 -11.48
CA SER A 498 -17.47 14.41 -11.64
C SER A 498 -17.94 13.89 -10.28
N SER A 499 -17.00 13.74 -9.32
CA SER A 499 -17.28 13.27 -7.97
C SER A 499 -18.17 14.24 -7.19
N PHE A 500 -17.95 15.55 -7.30
CA PHE A 500 -18.79 16.59 -6.70
C PHE A 500 -20.21 16.60 -7.28
N LYS A 501 -20.36 16.44 -8.60
CA LYS A 501 -21.69 16.29 -9.23
C LYS A 501 -22.40 15.03 -8.73
N SER A 502 -21.66 13.92 -8.64
CA SER A 502 -22.15 12.64 -8.14
C SER A 502 -22.61 12.74 -6.68
N PHE A 503 -21.79 13.40 -5.84
CA PHE A 503 -22.11 13.69 -4.44
C PHE A 503 -23.35 14.57 -4.31
N GLY A 504 -23.43 15.68 -5.06
CA GLY A 504 -24.59 16.57 -5.06
C GLY A 504 -25.88 15.83 -5.44
N LYS A 505 -25.84 14.99 -6.48
CA LYS A 505 -26.98 14.13 -6.87
C LYS A 505 -27.41 13.20 -5.74
N SER A 506 -26.48 12.59 -5.03
CA SER A 506 -26.81 11.71 -3.90
C SER A 506 -27.34 12.45 -2.67
N VAL A 507 -26.81 13.63 -2.37
CA VAL A 507 -27.36 14.49 -1.30
C VAL A 507 -28.79 14.94 -1.66
N MET A 508 -29.05 15.24 -2.93
CA MET A 508 -30.41 15.50 -3.40
C MET A 508 -31.29 14.25 -3.35
N ALA A 509 -30.72 13.06 -3.64
CA ALA A 509 -31.43 11.80 -3.53
C ALA A 509 -31.84 11.49 -2.09
N LEU A 510 -31.02 11.84 -1.08
CA LEU A 510 -31.38 11.74 0.34
C LEU A 510 -32.60 12.60 0.72
N ARG A 511 -33.11 13.51 -0.13
CA ARG A 511 -34.40 14.17 0.12
C ARG A 511 -35.61 13.28 -0.20
N LYS A 512 -35.41 12.20 -0.96
CA LYS A 512 -36.48 11.25 -1.29
C LYS A 512 -36.61 10.21 -0.17
N LYS A 513 -37.84 10.01 0.29
CA LYS A 513 -38.16 9.08 1.39
C LYS A 513 -37.77 7.62 1.06
N GLU A 514 -37.80 7.26 -0.21
CA GLU A 514 -37.37 5.98 -0.76
C GLU A 514 -35.89 5.66 -0.50
N SER A 515 -35.04 6.68 -0.35
CA SER A 515 -33.60 6.50 -0.11
C SER A 515 -33.24 6.17 1.33
N TRP A 516 -34.20 6.25 2.25
CA TRP A 516 -34.04 5.94 3.68
C TRP A 516 -34.59 4.56 4.06
N LEU A 517 -35.26 3.89 3.12
CA LEU A 517 -35.72 2.52 3.25
C LEU A 517 -34.64 1.63 2.65
N ILE A 518 -33.71 1.19 3.50
CA ILE A 518 -32.74 0.13 3.20
C ILE A 518 -33.31 -1.19 3.70
#